data_AF-A0A223GVS0-F1
#
_entry.id   AF-A0A223GVS0-F1
#
_cell.length_a   1.000
_cell.length_b   1.000
_cell.length_c   1.000
_cell.angle_alpha   90.00
_cell.angle_beta   90.00
_cell.angle_gamma   90.00
#
_symmetry.space_group_name_H-M   'P 1'
#
loop_
_entity.id
_entity.type
_entity.pdbx_description
1 polymer ?
#
loop_
_entity_poly.entity_id
_entity_poly.type
_entity_poly.pdbx_seq_one_letter_code
_entity_poly.pdbx_strand_id
1 'polypeptide(L)'
;MFAVTPRRSLAAVAAGLLLSCAVAYAQSSAPEASPRPPMAPHGMPHMPGGPGFMGPHHGGLFLHGLKLTEAQRDKVFAIEYAQMPELREQRKAIEHARRDLREMVVSGQYDEARSRALTDALGRAVARETQLRAQADAKILQVLTPEQRKQISDREAQRVAAMEEEAGPPPQPMM
;
A
#
# COMPACT_ATOMS: atom_id res chain seq x y z
N MET A 1 -37.62 35.91 35.40
CA MET A 1 -36.72 36.79 36.18
C MET A 1 -35.31 36.21 36.10
N PHE A 2 -34.37 37.08 35.72
CA PHE A 2 -32.89 37.05 35.57
C PHE A 2 -32.11 35.88 36.22
N ALA A 3 -30.95 35.42 35.72
CA ALA A 3 -29.92 36.11 34.93
C ALA A 3 -29.04 35.14 34.12
N VAL A 4 -28.62 35.58 32.93
CA VAL A 4 -27.52 35.03 32.11
C VAL A 4 -26.26 35.83 32.44
N THR A 5 -25.14 35.15 32.70
CA THR A 5 -23.81 35.78 32.85
C THR A 5 -22.82 35.19 31.84
N PRO A 6 -22.35 35.95 30.84
CA PRO A 6 -21.18 35.59 30.05
C PRO A 6 -19.91 36.22 30.63
N ARG A 7 -18.88 35.41 30.89
CA ARG A 7 -17.52 35.90 31.17
C ARG A 7 -16.83 36.23 29.84
N ARG A 8 -16.69 37.52 29.55
CA ARG A 8 -15.80 38.10 28.54
C ARG A 8 -14.73 38.91 29.27
N SER A 9 -13.45 38.54 29.12
CA SER A 9 -12.30 39.38 29.48
C SER A 9 -11.16 38.98 28.52
N LEU A 10 -10.92 39.77 27.47
CA LEU A 10 -9.99 40.90 27.40
C LEU A 10 -8.65 40.46 26.79
N ALA A 11 -8.55 40.64 25.48
CA ALA A 11 -7.28 40.80 24.80
C ALA A 11 -6.68 42.17 25.20
N ALA A 12 -5.39 42.19 25.55
CA ALA A 12 -4.60 43.41 25.62
C ALA A 12 -3.17 43.12 25.19
N VAL A 13 -2.72 43.95 24.26
CA VAL A 13 -1.47 43.96 23.51
C VAL A 13 -0.33 44.49 24.38
N ALA A 14 0.89 43.96 24.20
CA ALA A 14 2.11 44.69 24.49
C ALA A 14 3.17 44.36 23.43
N ALA A 15 3.39 45.33 22.54
CA ALA A 15 4.50 45.37 21.61
C ALA A 15 5.79 45.74 22.36
N GLY A 16 6.85 44.97 22.15
CA GLY A 16 8.22 45.29 22.56
C GLY A 16 9.14 45.23 21.36
N LEU A 17 9.38 46.38 20.75
CA LEU A 17 10.40 46.62 19.74
C LEU A 17 11.77 46.62 20.43
N LEU A 18 12.82 46.02 19.83
CA LEU A 18 14.08 46.71 19.49
C LEU A 18 15.15 45.73 18.95
N LEU A 19 15.41 45.96 17.66
CA LEU A 19 16.61 45.82 16.85
C LEU A 19 17.97 45.66 17.56
N SER A 20 18.75 44.65 17.15
CA SER A 20 20.22 44.74 17.10
C SER A 20 20.81 43.80 16.06
N CYS A 21 21.39 44.40 15.01
CA CYS A 21 22.26 43.77 14.02
C CYS A 21 23.56 43.26 14.65
N ALA A 22 23.97 42.05 14.31
CA ALA A 22 25.37 41.66 14.28
C ALA A 22 25.59 40.71 13.10
N VAL A 23 26.05 41.26 11.98
CA VAL A 23 26.58 40.47 10.86
C VAL A 23 28.04 40.20 11.17
N ALA A 24 28.34 39.00 11.66
CA ALA A 24 29.70 38.52 11.77
C ALA A 24 30.06 37.79 10.47
N TYR A 25 30.86 38.45 9.62
CA TYR A 25 31.58 37.78 8.54
C TYR A 25 32.71 36.96 9.15
N ALA A 26 32.60 35.63 9.09
CA ALA A 26 33.72 34.73 9.30
C ALA A 26 34.03 34.03 7.97
N GLN A 27 35.08 34.47 7.30
CA GLN A 27 35.77 33.66 6.30
C GLN A 27 36.61 32.62 7.05
N SER A 28 36.44 31.34 6.76
CA SER A 28 37.52 30.37 6.91
C SER A 28 37.36 29.21 5.92
N SER A 29 38.25 29.21 4.94
CA SER A 29 38.95 28.05 4.34
C SER A 29 38.17 26.75 4.15
N ALA A 30 37.94 26.41 2.88
CA ALA A 30 37.57 25.08 2.42
C ALA A 30 38.58 24.00 2.91
N PRO A 31 38.13 22.83 3.39
CA PRO A 31 39.00 21.70 3.58
C PRO A 31 39.31 21.01 2.24
N GLU A 32 40.60 20.82 2.04
CA GLU A 32 41.30 20.11 1.00
C GLU A 32 40.69 18.71 0.72
N ALA A 33 40.48 18.41 -0.56
CA ALA A 33 39.96 17.13 -1.02
C ALA A 33 41.04 16.03 -0.87
N SER A 34 40.82 15.09 0.05
CA SER A 34 41.60 13.84 0.06
C SER A 34 41.19 12.90 -1.09
N PRO A 35 42.13 12.25 -1.81
CA PRO A 35 41.80 11.30 -2.87
C PRO A 35 41.17 10.02 -2.29
N ARG A 36 39.96 9.67 -2.73
CA ARG A 36 39.34 8.37 -2.41
C ARG A 36 39.88 7.28 -3.34
N PRO A 37 40.11 6.03 -2.86
CA PRO A 37 40.52 4.92 -3.71
C PRO A 37 39.40 4.51 -4.70
N PRO A 38 39.74 3.93 -5.87
CA PRO A 38 38.76 3.54 -6.88
C PRO A 38 37.90 2.37 -6.39
N MET A 39 36.60 2.62 -6.25
CA MET A 39 35.59 1.59 -6.00
C MET A 39 35.38 0.77 -7.29
N ALA A 40 35.47 -0.55 -7.17
CA ALA A 40 35.17 -1.53 -8.21
C ALA A 40 33.76 -1.33 -8.81
N PRO A 41 33.50 -1.72 -10.08
CA PRO A 41 32.23 -1.47 -10.75
C PRO A 41 31.11 -2.21 -10.01
N HIS A 42 30.27 -1.45 -9.33
CA HIS A 42 29.07 -1.95 -8.68
C HIS A 42 28.09 -2.39 -9.76
N GLY A 43 27.71 -3.67 -9.73
CA GLY A 43 26.52 -4.15 -10.41
C GLY A 43 25.35 -3.25 -10.01
N MET A 44 24.68 -2.71 -11.03
CA MET A 44 23.55 -1.80 -10.91
C MET A 44 22.52 -2.31 -9.88
N PRO A 45 22.23 -1.59 -8.79
CA PRO A 45 21.02 -1.86 -8.03
C PRO A 45 19.82 -1.52 -8.93
N HIS A 46 18.95 -2.49 -9.14
CA HIS A 46 17.67 -2.30 -9.82
C HIS A 46 16.97 -1.05 -9.25
N MET A 47 16.79 -0.04 -10.11
CA MET A 47 15.99 1.14 -9.80
C MET A 47 14.57 0.69 -9.36
N PRO A 48 14.08 1.16 -8.20
CA PRO A 48 12.70 0.95 -7.82
C PRO A 48 11.78 1.72 -8.77
N GLY A 49 10.82 1.00 -9.34
CA GLY A 49 9.80 1.40 -10.31
C GLY A 49 9.52 2.90 -10.46
N GLY A 50 9.76 3.40 -11.67
CA GLY A 50 9.13 4.63 -12.15
C GLY A 50 7.59 4.51 -12.17
N PRO A 51 6.86 5.63 -12.34
CA PRO A 51 5.40 5.64 -12.35
C PRO A 51 4.86 4.95 -13.61
N GLY A 52 4.78 3.61 -13.60
CA GLY A 52 4.39 2.87 -14.79
C GLY A 52 4.24 1.35 -14.67
N PHE A 53 4.59 0.70 -13.57
CA PHE A 53 4.44 -0.76 -13.49
C PHE A 53 3.11 -1.19 -12.86
N MET A 54 2.02 -0.85 -13.54
CA MET A 54 0.93 -1.82 -13.65
C MET A 54 1.41 -2.78 -14.73
N GLY A 55 1.89 -3.97 -14.34
CA GLY A 55 2.12 -5.05 -15.31
C GLY A 55 0.83 -5.32 -16.12
N PRO A 56 0.90 -6.02 -17.26
CA PRO A 56 -0.19 -6.14 -18.26
C PRO A 56 -1.50 -6.82 -17.78
N HIS A 57 -1.67 -7.00 -16.48
CA HIS A 57 -2.88 -7.53 -15.85
C HIS A 57 -3.67 -6.37 -15.23
N HIS A 58 -4.27 -5.54 -16.10
CA HIS A 58 -5.39 -4.68 -15.70
C HIS A 58 -6.62 -5.58 -15.53
N GLY A 59 -7.13 -5.68 -14.31
CA GLY A 59 -8.25 -6.55 -13.94
C GLY A 59 -7.92 -7.54 -12.83
N GLY A 60 -8.96 -7.91 -12.06
CA GLY A 60 -8.90 -9.09 -11.19
C GLY A 60 -8.46 -10.34 -11.96
N LEU A 61 -7.89 -11.33 -11.25
CA LEU A 61 -7.33 -12.56 -11.83
C LEU A 61 -8.27 -13.28 -12.81
N PHE A 62 -9.59 -13.12 -12.64
CA PHE A 62 -10.62 -13.71 -13.49
C PHE A 62 -10.71 -13.12 -14.90
N LEU A 63 -10.16 -11.93 -15.16
CA LEU A 63 -10.13 -11.34 -16.51
C LEU A 63 -9.07 -11.98 -17.42
N HIS A 64 -8.14 -12.74 -16.85
CA HIS A 64 -7.08 -13.40 -17.61
C HIS A 64 -7.67 -14.33 -18.69
N GLY A 65 -7.23 -14.15 -19.93
CA GLY A 65 -7.69 -14.95 -21.07
C GLY A 65 -9.10 -14.60 -21.58
N LEU A 66 -9.74 -13.52 -21.11
CA LEU A 66 -10.92 -12.96 -21.75
C LEU A 66 -10.53 -11.97 -22.86
N LYS A 67 -11.20 -12.04 -24.00
CA LYS A 67 -11.11 -11.00 -25.03
C LYS A 67 -12.06 -9.86 -24.65
N LEU A 68 -11.50 -8.76 -24.16
CA LEU A 68 -12.25 -7.53 -23.84
C LEU A 68 -12.26 -6.58 -25.04
N THR A 69 -13.40 -5.94 -25.29
CA THR A 69 -13.46 -4.82 -26.25
C THR A 69 -12.73 -3.59 -25.69
N GLU A 70 -12.39 -2.64 -26.55
CA GLU A 70 -11.73 -1.39 -26.12
C GLU A 70 -12.58 -0.63 -25.08
N ALA A 71 -13.87 -0.44 -25.37
CA ALA A 71 -14.80 0.19 -24.44
C ALA A 71 -14.93 -0.55 -23.09
N GLN A 72 -14.77 -1.88 -23.07
CA GLN A 72 -14.73 -2.64 -21.81
C GLN A 72 -13.43 -2.38 -21.05
N ARG A 73 -12.27 -2.39 -21.73
CA ARG A 73 -10.97 -2.10 -21.12
C ARG A 73 -10.92 -0.72 -20.49
N ASP A 74 -11.48 0.29 -21.16
CA ASP A 74 -11.54 1.65 -20.63
C ASP A 74 -12.36 1.74 -19.34
N LYS A 75 -13.52 1.05 -19.30
CA LYS A 75 -14.35 0.96 -18.09
C LYS A 75 -13.64 0.23 -16.96
N VAL A 76 -12.97 -0.88 -17.26
CA VAL A 76 -12.16 -1.64 -16.28
C VAL A 76 -11.07 -0.72 -15.70
N PHE A 77 -10.30 -0.05 -16.57
CA PHE A 77 -9.27 0.88 -16.14
C PHE A 77 -9.83 1.99 -15.25
N ALA A 78 -10.94 2.62 -15.63
CA ALA A 78 -11.56 3.68 -14.84
C ALA A 78 -11.99 3.19 -13.45
N ILE A 79 -12.57 1.98 -13.35
CA ILE A 79 -12.96 1.36 -12.09
C ILE A 79 -11.73 1.12 -11.19
N GLU A 80 -10.65 0.56 -11.74
CA GLU A 80 -9.44 0.28 -10.99
C GLU A 80 -8.72 1.55 -10.56
N TYR A 81 -8.60 2.51 -11.48
CA TYR A 81 -7.91 3.78 -11.23
C TYR A 81 -8.56 4.56 -10.09
N ALA A 82 -9.89 4.57 -10.02
CA ALA A 82 -10.66 5.28 -8.99
C ALA A 82 -10.32 4.83 -7.55
N GLN A 83 -9.96 3.56 -7.35
CA GLN A 83 -9.60 3.02 -6.03
C GLN A 83 -8.10 2.99 -5.75
N MET A 84 -7.25 3.28 -6.75
CA MET A 84 -5.79 3.20 -6.59
C MET A 84 -5.23 4.03 -5.43
N PRO A 85 -5.70 5.27 -5.15
CA PRO A 85 -5.17 6.04 -4.01
C PRO A 85 -5.35 5.30 -2.69
N GLU A 86 -6.54 4.76 -2.44
CA GLU A 86 -6.84 4.05 -1.20
C GLU A 86 -6.09 2.72 -1.11
N LEU A 87 -6.03 1.96 -2.22
CA LEU A 87 -5.22 0.73 -2.29
C LEU A 87 -3.74 1.00 -1.98
N ARG A 88 -3.17 2.10 -2.48
CA ARG A 88 -1.77 2.47 -2.19
C ARG A 88 -1.58 2.75 -0.70
N GLU A 89 -2.51 3.45 -0.06
CA GLU A 89 -2.44 3.70 1.38
C GLU A 89 -2.52 2.40 2.19
N GLN A 90 -3.43 1.49 1.85
CA GLN A 90 -3.49 0.19 2.53
C GLN A 90 -2.21 -0.64 2.32
N ARG A 91 -1.65 -0.65 1.10
CA ARG A 91 -0.38 -1.35 0.84
C ARG A 91 0.78 -0.79 1.64
N LYS A 92 0.90 0.54 1.76
CA LYS A 92 1.91 1.16 2.63
C LYS A 92 1.74 0.72 4.09
N ALA A 93 0.50 0.70 4.59
CA ALA A 93 0.22 0.25 5.96
C ALA A 93 0.59 -1.23 6.18
N ILE A 94 0.26 -2.10 5.21
CA ILE A 94 0.64 -3.51 5.21
C ILE A 94 2.16 -3.69 5.21
N GLU A 95 2.87 -2.99 4.32
CA GLU A 95 4.33 -3.03 4.21
C GLU A 95 5.00 -2.55 5.50
N HIS A 96 4.50 -1.46 6.08
CA HIS A 96 4.97 -0.92 7.35
C HIS A 96 4.82 -1.93 8.49
N ALA A 97 3.61 -2.44 8.71
CA ALA A 97 3.35 -3.39 9.79
C ALA A 97 4.19 -4.68 9.64
N ARG A 98 4.33 -5.18 8.40
CA ARG A 98 5.19 -6.34 8.12
C ARG A 98 6.67 -6.06 8.37
N ARG A 99 7.16 -4.87 8.01
CA ARG A 99 8.55 -4.47 8.26
C ARG A 99 8.82 -4.38 9.75
N ASP A 100 7.96 -3.70 10.50
CA ASP A 100 8.13 -3.52 11.94
C ASP A 100 8.08 -4.85 12.69
N LEU A 101 7.17 -5.76 12.30
CA LEU A 101 7.13 -7.12 12.85
C LEU A 101 8.44 -7.86 12.61
N ARG A 102 8.99 -7.81 11.38
CA ARG A 102 10.28 -8.44 11.07
C ARG A 102 11.42 -7.82 11.86
N GLU A 103 11.48 -6.49 11.95
CA GLU A 103 12.52 -5.77 12.67
C GLU A 103 12.51 -6.09 14.16
N MET A 104 11.32 -6.14 14.78
CA MET A 104 11.14 -6.53 16.18
C MET A 104 11.68 -7.94 16.45
N VAL A 105 11.44 -8.90 15.55
CA VAL A 105 11.95 -10.27 15.69
C VAL A 105 13.46 -10.34 15.46
N VAL A 106 13.97 -9.73 14.40
CA VAL A 106 15.40 -9.79 14.02
C VAL A 106 16.28 -9.06 15.03
N SER A 107 15.79 -7.98 15.64
CA SER A 107 16.50 -7.26 16.71
C SER A 107 16.53 -8.00 18.05
N GLY A 108 15.81 -9.12 18.19
CA GLY A 108 15.65 -9.84 19.46
C GLY A 108 14.79 -9.10 20.49
N GLN A 109 14.13 -8.00 20.11
CA GLN A 109 13.31 -7.17 20.98
C GLN A 109 11.84 -7.52 20.84
N TYR A 110 11.51 -8.82 20.91
CA TYR A 110 10.12 -9.26 20.81
C TYR A 110 9.31 -8.75 22.02
N ASP A 111 8.31 -7.93 21.74
CA ASP A 111 7.33 -7.46 22.71
C ASP A 111 5.95 -7.95 22.29
N GLU A 112 5.29 -8.70 23.18
CA GLU A 112 4.03 -9.35 22.87
C GLU A 112 2.90 -8.35 22.64
N ALA A 113 2.84 -7.26 23.41
CA ALA A 113 1.80 -6.24 23.27
C ALA A 113 1.94 -5.47 21.95
N ARG A 114 3.17 -5.09 21.59
CA ARG A 114 3.50 -4.46 20.31
C ARG A 114 3.24 -5.39 19.14
N SER A 115 3.58 -6.68 19.29
CA SER A 115 3.29 -7.72 18.29
C SER A 115 1.79 -7.76 17.98
N ARG A 116 0.94 -7.88 19.01
CA ARG A 116 -0.52 -7.86 18.86
C ARG A 116 -1.02 -6.60 18.16
N ALA A 117 -0.56 -5.43 18.58
CA ALA A 117 -0.96 -4.16 17.97
C ALA A 117 -0.59 -4.08 16.48
N LEU A 118 0.61 -4.52 16.10
CA LEU A 118 1.07 -4.56 14.72
C LEU A 118 0.28 -5.58 13.88
N THR A 119 0.00 -6.77 14.42
CA THR A 119 -0.79 -7.79 13.72
C THR A 119 -2.24 -7.36 13.54
N ASP A 120 -2.83 -6.67 14.52
CA ASP A 120 -4.18 -6.14 14.42
C ASP A 120 -4.27 -5.04 13.34
N ALA A 121 -3.27 -4.15 13.31
CA ALA A 121 -3.16 -3.12 12.27
C ALA A 121 -2.98 -3.74 10.87
N LEU A 122 -2.12 -4.76 10.76
CA LEU A 122 -1.92 -5.51 9.53
C LEU A 122 -3.23 -6.17 9.06
N GLY A 123 -3.93 -6.85 9.97
CA GLY A 123 -5.20 -7.52 9.68
C GLY A 123 -6.25 -6.55 9.14
N ARG A 124 -6.41 -5.38 9.78
CA ARG A 124 -7.32 -4.33 9.29
C ARG A 124 -6.96 -3.81 7.90
N ALA A 125 -5.67 -3.56 7.65
CA ALA A 125 -5.23 -3.04 6.35
C ALA A 125 -5.41 -4.08 5.23
N VAL A 126 -5.09 -5.36 5.50
CA VAL A 126 -5.33 -6.47 4.54
C VAL A 126 -6.82 -6.63 4.26
N ALA A 127 -7.67 -6.61 5.30
CA ALA A 127 -9.11 -6.70 5.13
C ALA A 127 -9.64 -5.55 4.26
N ARG A 128 -9.16 -4.32 4.50
CA ARG A 128 -9.55 -3.16 3.70
C ARG A 128 -9.08 -3.26 2.25
N GLU A 129 -7.83 -3.65 2.01
CA GLU A 129 -7.31 -3.87 0.65
C GLU A 129 -8.17 -4.91 -0.10
N THR A 130 -8.51 -6.01 0.57
CA THR A 130 -9.31 -7.10 -0.01
C THR A 130 -10.71 -6.62 -0.35
N GLN A 131 -11.33 -5.84 0.55
CA GLN A 131 -12.65 -5.26 0.32
C GLN A 131 -12.66 -4.32 -0.89
N LEU A 132 -11.65 -3.46 -1.04
CA LEU A 132 -11.53 -2.56 -2.19
C LEU A 132 -11.49 -3.35 -3.50
N ARG A 133 -10.61 -4.36 -3.56
CA ARG A 133 -10.51 -5.25 -4.72
C ARG A 133 -11.84 -5.92 -5.05
N ALA A 134 -12.49 -6.53 -4.06
CA ALA A 134 -13.78 -7.19 -4.26
C ALA A 134 -14.87 -6.23 -4.78
N GLN A 135 -14.88 -4.97 -4.30
CA GLN A 135 -15.82 -3.96 -4.79
C GLN A 135 -15.55 -3.58 -6.25
N ALA A 136 -14.29 -3.44 -6.65
CA ALA A 136 -13.94 -3.20 -8.04
C ALA A 136 -14.27 -4.41 -8.93
N ASP A 137 -13.95 -5.61 -8.48
CA ASP A 137 -14.24 -6.86 -9.18
C ASP A 137 -15.73 -7.02 -9.45
N ALA A 138 -16.58 -6.74 -8.45
CA ALA A 138 -18.03 -6.75 -8.61
C ALA A 138 -18.52 -5.76 -9.68
N LYS A 139 -17.94 -4.55 -9.75
CA LYS A 139 -18.26 -3.56 -10.78
C LYS A 139 -17.75 -4.00 -12.16
N ILE A 140 -16.57 -4.60 -12.22
CA ILE A 140 -15.97 -5.11 -13.46
C ILE A 140 -16.84 -6.23 -14.04
N LEU A 141 -17.38 -7.14 -13.22
CA LEU A 141 -18.27 -8.21 -13.70
C LEU A 141 -19.54 -7.68 -14.38
N GLN A 142 -20.01 -6.49 -14.01
CA GLN A 142 -21.15 -5.82 -14.65
C GLN A 142 -20.81 -5.21 -16.02
N VAL A 143 -19.52 -5.00 -16.32
CA VAL A 143 -19.04 -4.51 -17.63
C VAL A 143 -18.98 -5.63 -18.67
N LEU A 144 -18.90 -6.88 -18.22
CA LEU A 144 -18.76 -8.06 -19.08
C LEU A 144 -20.08 -8.48 -19.73
N THR A 145 -19.98 -9.19 -20.85
CA THR A 145 -21.15 -9.85 -21.46
C THR A 145 -21.54 -11.11 -20.69
N PRO A 146 -22.77 -11.63 -20.84
CA PRO A 146 -23.17 -12.90 -20.26
C PRO A 146 -22.23 -14.06 -20.64
N GLU A 147 -21.75 -14.10 -21.88
CA GLU A 147 -20.86 -15.14 -22.40
C GLU A 147 -19.48 -15.06 -21.75
N GLN A 148 -18.93 -13.85 -21.56
CA GLN A 148 -17.66 -13.65 -20.85
C GLN A 148 -17.77 -14.06 -19.38
N ARG A 149 -18.89 -13.74 -18.70
CA ARG A 149 -19.14 -14.21 -17.33
C ARG A 149 -19.25 -15.73 -17.25
N LYS A 150 -19.87 -16.37 -18.23
CA LYS A 150 -19.93 -17.83 -18.32
C LYS A 150 -18.53 -18.43 -18.44
N GLN A 151 -17.66 -17.87 -19.29
CA GLN A 151 -16.27 -18.33 -19.41
C GLN A 151 -15.50 -18.25 -18.10
N ILE A 152 -15.73 -17.21 -17.27
CA ILE A 152 -15.15 -17.12 -15.93
C ILE A 152 -15.63 -18.27 -15.04
N SER A 153 -16.95 -18.47 -14.98
CA SER A 153 -17.54 -19.53 -14.15
C SER A 153 -17.07 -20.92 -14.54
N ASP A 154 -16.99 -21.20 -15.85
CA ASP A 154 -16.56 -22.51 -16.36
C ASP A 154 -15.08 -22.76 -16.02
N ARG A 155 -14.21 -21.74 -16.13
CA ARG A 155 -12.80 -21.83 -15.73
C ARG A 155 -12.63 -22.05 -14.23
N GLU A 156 -13.42 -21.38 -13.41
CA GLU A 156 -13.35 -21.57 -11.96
C GLU A 156 -13.80 -22.97 -11.56
N ALA A 157 -14.87 -23.50 -12.16
CA ALA A 157 -15.29 -24.88 -11.96
C ALA A 157 -14.19 -25.89 -12.34
N GLN A 158 -13.50 -25.66 -13.46
CA GLN A 158 -12.35 -26.49 -13.87
C GLN A 158 -11.19 -26.42 -12.87
N ARG A 159 -10.88 -25.23 -12.35
CA ARG A 159 -9.83 -25.06 -11.34
C ARG A 159 -10.16 -25.80 -10.04
N VAL A 160 -11.41 -25.71 -9.58
CA VAL A 160 -11.87 -26.41 -8.37
C VAL A 160 -11.77 -27.92 -8.57
N ALA A 161 -12.27 -28.44 -9.70
CA ALA A 161 -12.20 -29.87 -10.00
C ALA A 161 -10.74 -30.39 -10.06
N ALA A 162 -9.83 -29.62 -10.65
CA ALA A 162 -8.41 -29.98 -10.70
C ALA A 162 -7.76 -30.02 -9.31
N MET A 163 -8.13 -29.10 -8.41
CA MET A 163 -7.64 -29.10 -7.03
C MET A 163 -8.16 -30.30 -6.23
N GLU A 164 -9.40 -30.72 -6.47
CA GLU A 164 -9.98 -31.92 -5.84
C GLU A 164 -9.29 -33.21 -6.33
N GLU A 165 -8.91 -33.27 -7.60
CA GLU A 165 -8.14 -34.38 -8.16
C GLU A 165 -6.71 -34.43 -7.60
N GLU A 166 -6.04 -33.29 -7.49
CA GLU A 166 -4.67 -33.17 -6.97
C GLU A 166 -4.58 -33.46 -5.46
N ALA A 167 -5.63 -33.16 -4.69
CA ALA A 167 -5.66 -33.40 -3.24
C ALA A 167 -5.47 -34.89 -2.87
N GLY A 168 -5.77 -35.82 -3.79
CA GLY A 168 -5.58 -37.27 -3.61
C GLY A 168 -6.37 -37.87 -2.42
N PRO A 169 -6.39 -39.20 -2.25
CA PRO A 169 -6.90 -39.79 -1.02
C PRO A 169 -6.03 -39.36 0.17
N PRO A 170 -6.61 -39.13 1.37
CA PRO A 170 -5.85 -38.72 2.54
C PRO A 170 -4.72 -39.73 2.81
N PRO A 171 -3.56 -39.28 3.32
CA PRO A 171 -2.45 -40.17 3.63
C PRO A 171 -2.95 -41.30 4.54
N GLN A 172 -2.78 -42.55 4.10
CA GLN A 172 -3.16 -43.68 4.93
C GLN A 172 -2.33 -43.65 6.22
N PRO A 173 -2.94 -43.89 7.39
CA PRO A 173 -2.21 -43.91 8.65
C PRO A 173 -1.08 -44.94 8.52
N MET A 174 0.16 -44.49 8.71
CA MET A 174 1.33 -45.36 8.80
C MET A 174 1.14 -46.23 10.04
N MET A 175 0.85 -47.52 9.83
CA MET A 175 0.79 -48.54 10.88
C MET A 175 2.19 -48.92 11.34
#